data_AF-A0A2N5FP72-F1
#
_entry.id   AF-A0A2N5FP72-F1
#
_cell.length_a   1.000
_cell.length_b   1.000
_cell.length_c   1.000
_cell.angle_alpha   90.00
_cell.angle_beta   90.00
_cell.angle_gamma   90.00
#
_symmetry.space_group_name_H-M   'P 1'
#
loop_
_entity.id
_entity.type
_entity.pdbx_description
1 polymer ?
#
loop_
_entity_poly.entity_id
_entity_poly.type
_entity_poly.pdbx_seq_one_letter_code
_entity_poly.pdbx_strand_id
1 'polypeptide(L)'
;MRTNKYRTKLKGFRGISNENIPKMHEDIELIKDTNELLSELFNEIVKKNQYYGIRWLMGLERYVKDQSKRISHVFRKNLSRGHIVEVELFGHFNRELTFLHPAVVLYDNNKGQLLVAPISSGKHGDNDPLHIDVDSADGLKHGSGICLEAIRGVDKNRILYQHEKDGKKAKVRPEVLDKIDLVIMEHFMPNMFHIYSETKGKLVEEQQKNKALIEEIEILKEQLKQNAYQTTAATKEE
;
A
#
# COMPACT_ATOMS: atom_id res chain seq x y z
N MET A 1 30.62 -16.10 -3.08
CA MET A 1 31.53 -17.01 -2.35
C MET A 1 31.80 -16.61 -0.88
N ARG A 2 31.50 -15.39 -0.40
CA ARG A 2 31.53 -15.05 1.04
C ARG A 2 30.25 -15.43 1.83
N THR A 3 29.11 -15.48 1.16
CA THR A 3 27.80 -15.80 1.78
C THR A 3 27.77 -17.16 2.47
N ASN A 4 28.48 -18.17 1.93
CA ASN A 4 28.57 -19.49 2.54
C ASN A 4 29.38 -19.49 3.85
N LYS A 5 30.47 -18.71 3.94
CA LYS A 5 31.26 -18.49 5.16
C LYS A 5 30.36 -17.99 6.30
N TYR A 6 29.57 -16.94 6.04
CA TYR A 6 28.68 -16.35 7.05
C TYR A 6 27.51 -17.26 7.42
N ARG A 7 26.92 -17.97 6.45
CA ARG A 7 25.87 -18.97 6.73
C ARG A 7 26.35 -20.05 7.67
N THR A 8 27.58 -20.53 7.51
CA THR A 8 28.17 -21.53 8.41
C THR A 8 28.41 -20.95 9.82
N LYS A 9 28.96 -19.74 9.94
CA LYS A 9 29.11 -19.07 11.25
C LYS A 9 27.75 -18.90 11.96
N LEU A 10 26.72 -18.45 11.25
CA LEU A 10 25.37 -18.29 11.80
C LEU A 10 24.76 -19.62 12.29
N LYS A 11 25.05 -20.74 11.62
CA LYS A 11 24.62 -22.06 12.11
C LYS A 11 25.28 -22.42 13.45
N GLY A 12 26.53 -22.02 13.66
CA GLY A 12 27.25 -22.22 14.93
C GLY A 12 26.65 -21.47 16.11
N PHE A 13 25.91 -20.39 15.87
CA PHE A 13 25.22 -19.63 16.93
C PHE A 13 23.79 -20.11 17.22
N ARG A 14 23.29 -21.12 16.51
CA ARG A 14 21.94 -21.65 16.77
C ARG A 14 21.86 -22.24 18.17
N GLY A 15 20.87 -21.80 18.95
CA GLY A 15 20.66 -22.25 20.32
C GLY A 15 21.51 -21.54 21.37
N ILE A 16 22.39 -20.62 20.97
CA ILE A 16 23.11 -19.73 21.89
C ILE A 16 22.23 -18.52 22.19
N SER A 17 22.16 -18.10 23.46
CA SER A 17 21.45 -16.88 23.84
C SER A 17 22.17 -15.64 23.29
N ASN A 18 21.40 -14.61 22.91
CA ASN A 18 21.95 -13.38 22.30
C ASN A 18 23.04 -12.68 23.15
N GLU A 19 22.96 -12.81 24.47
CA GLU A 19 23.93 -12.23 25.41
C GLU A 19 25.31 -12.90 25.31
N ASN A 20 25.34 -14.18 24.94
CA ASN A 20 26.53 -15.00 24.81
C ASN A 20 27.12 -15.02 23.39
N ILE A 21 26.44 -14.38 22.43
CA ILE A 21 26.97 -14.24 21.07
C ILE A 21 28.02 -13.11 21.08
N PRO A 22 29.28 -13.39 20.67
CA PRO A 22 30.35 -12.39 20.61
C PRO A 22 29.94 -11.15 19.81
N LYS A 23 30.42 -9.98 20.25
CA LYS A 23 30.19 -8.75 19.49
C LYS A 23 31.02 -8.77 18.21
N MET A 24 30.50 -8.15 17.16
CA MET A 24 31.15 -8.15 15.85
C MET A 24 32.58 -7.56 15.87
N HIS A 25 32.84 -6.58 16.74
CA HIS A 25 34.16 -5.96 16.87
C HIS A 25 35.20 -6.86 17.56
N GLU A 26 34.80 -8.02 18.08
CA GLU A 26 35.69 -9.01 18.68
C GLU A 26 36.27 -9.96 17.63
N ASP A 27 35.77 -9.94 16.38
CA ASP A 27 36.23 -10.78 15.28
C ASP A 27 36.87 -9.92 14.17
N ILE A 28 38.20 -9.90 14.14
CA ILE A 28 39.01 -9.11 13.19
C ILE A 28 38.64 -9.40 11.73
N GLU A 29 38.33 -10.65 11.40
CA GLU A 29 37.98 -11.02 10.03
C GLU A 29 36.62 -10.44 9.63
N LEU A 30 35.65 -10.39 10.56
CA LEU A 30 34.37 -9.72 10.30
C LEU A 30 34.54 -8.21 10.12
N ILE A 31 35.46 -7.57 10.85
CA ILE A 31 35.76 -6.14 10.67
C ILE A 31 36.34 -5.88 9.28
N LYS A 32 37.36 -6.66 8.86
CA LYS A 32 37.97 -6.54 7.53
C LYS A 32 36.95 -6.75 6.42
N ASP A 33 36.18 -7.83 6.50
CA ASP A 33 35.13 -8.18 5.55
C ASP A 33 34.11 -7.02 5.41
N THR A 34 33.78 -6.36 6.52
CA THR A 34 32.84 -5.23 6.54
C THR A 34 33.42 -3.99 5.91
N ASN A 35 34.67 -3.65 6.24
CA ASN A 35 35.33 -2.48 5.65
C ASN A 35 35.48 -2.62 4.13
N GLU A 36 35.81 -3.84 3.66
CA GLU A 36 35.89 -4.14 2.22
C GLU A 36 34.53 -3.95 1.54
N LEU A 37 33.45 -4.53 2.10
CA LEU A 37 32.10 -4.40 1.53
C LEU A 37 31.59 -2.95 1.53
N LEU A 38 31.88 -2.19 2.59
CA LEU A 38 31.52 -0.76 2.65
C LEU A 38 32.34 0.05 1.63
N SER A 39 33.60 -0.30 1.40
CA SER A 39 34.44 0.34 0.38
C SER A 39 33.95 0.02 -1.03
N GLU A 40 33.53 -1.22 -1.30
CA GLU A 40 32.88 -1.60 -2.57
C GLU A 40 31.61 -0.79 -2.80
N LEU A 41 30.73 -0.70 -1.80
CA LEU A 41 29.50 0.09 -1.88
C LEU A 41 29.81 1.59 -2.12
N PHE A 42 30.78 2.14 -1.39
CA PHE A 42 31.24 3.52 -1.58
C PHE A 42 31.67 3.78 -3.02
N ASN A 43 32.50 2.90 -3.59
CA ASN A 43 32.96 3.01 -4.97
C ASN A 43 31.80 2.97 -5.97
N GLU A 44 30.79 2.13 -5.73
CA GLU A 44 29.58 2.09 -6.56
C GLU A 44 28.75 3.36 -6.47
N ILE A 45 28.64 3.98 -5.29
CA ILE A 45 27.93 5.25 -5.11
C ILE A 45 28.67 6.40 -5.81
N VAL A 46 30.00 6.49 -5.67
CA VAL A 46 30.82 7.56 -6.26
C VAL A 46 30.80 7.54 -7.79
N LYS A 47 30.58 6.37 -8.41
CA LYS A 47 30.41 6.25 -9.88
C LYS A 47 29.10 6.86 -10.40
N LYS A 48 28.12 7.15 -9.53
CA LYS A 48 26.81 7.69 -9.92
C LYS A 48 26.86 9.22 -10.03
N ASN A 49 25.85 9.80 -10.68
CA ASN A 49 25.73 11.25 -10.75
C ASN A 49 25.48 11.87 -9.36
N GLN A 50 25.75 13.17 -9.23
CA GLN A 50 25.62 13.89 -7.96
C GLN A 50 24.21 13.82 -7.39
N TYR A 51 23.17 13.91 -8.23
CA TYR A 51 21.77 13.82 -7.79
C TYR A 51 21.49 12.50 -7.07
N TYR A 52 21.91 11.38 -7.66
CA TYR A 52 21.74 10.05 -7.08
C TYR A 52 22.61 9.86 -5.83
N GLY A 53 23.86 10.35 -5.85
CA GLY A 53 24.77 10.31 -4.70
C GLY A 53 24.22 11.08 -3.48
N ILE A 54 23.64 12.26 -3.68
CA ILE A 54 23.02 13.05 -2.61
C ILE A 54 21.84 12.30 -1.98
N ARG A 55 20.96 11.69 -2.80
CA ARG A 55 19.84 10.88 -2.28
C ARG A 55 20.34 9.69 -1.45
N TRP A 56 21.44 9.05 -1.86
CA TRP A 56 22.11 8.02 -1.07
C TRP A 56 22.59 8.54 0.29
N LEU A 57 23.26 9.70 0.32
CA LEU A 57 23.74 10.30 1.56
C LEU A 57 22.59 10.61 2.51
N MET A 58 21.49 11.18 2.01
CA MET A 58 20.31 11.49 2.82
C MET A 58 19.69 10.23 3.45
N GLY A 59 19.47 9.18 2.64
CA GLY A 59 18.90 7.94 3.12
C GLY A 59 19.83 7.19 4.09
N LEU A 60 21.13 7.17 3.82
CA LEU A 60 22.13 6.55 4.68
C LEU A 60 22.26 7.29 6.02
N GLU A 61 22.31 8.62 6.02
CA GLU A 61 22.36 9.42 7.24
C GLU A 61 21.14 9.12 8.12
N ARG A 62 19.94 9.07 7.53
CA ARG A 62 18.72 8.72 8.26
C ARG A 62 18.79 7.30 8.81
N TYR A 63 19.23 6.32 8.02
CA TYR A 63 19.40 4.95 8.48
C TYR A 63 20.37 4.85 9.67
N VAL A 64 21.52 5.54 9.61
CA VAL A 64 22.48 5.59 10.72
C VAL A 64 21.86 6.23 11.97
N LYS A 65 21.10 7.32 11.82
CA LYS A 65 20.36 7.96 12.93
C LYS A 65 19.33 7.01 13.55
N ASP A 66 18.62 6.22 12.73
CA ASP A 66 17.65 5.23 13.21
C ASP A 66 18.33 4.13 14.03
N GLN A 67 19.39 3.51 13.47
CA GLN A 67 20.13 2.44 14.14
C GLN A 67 20.79 2.89 15.45
N SER A 68 21.16 4.16 15.54
CA SER A 68 21.69 4.78 16.76
C SER A 68 20.61 5.34 17.69
N LYS A 69 19.31 5.10 17.42
CA LYS A 69 18.16 5.59 18.18
C LYS A 69 18.13 7.11 18.35
N ARG A 70 18.71 7.85 17.39
CA ARG A 70 18.77 9.31 17.35
C ARG A 70 17.65 9.94 16.53
N ILE A 71 16.80 9.15 15.88
CA ILE A 71 15.59 9.66 15.24
C ILE A 71 14.54 9.94 16.31
N SER A 72 14.06 11.19 16.37
CA SER A 72 12.85 11.51 17.12
C SER A 72 11.65 10.88 16.42
N HIS A 73 10.78 10.20 17.17
CA HIS A 73 9.52 9.67 16.61
C HIS A 73 8.62 10.82 16.15
N VAL A 74 8.74 11.20 14.88
CA VAL A 74 8.02 12.32 14.26
C VAL A 74 6.52 12.01 14.18
N PHE A 75 6.15 10.77 13.83
CA PHE A 75 4.76 10.35 13.68
C PHE A 75 4.28 9.45 14.82
N ARG A 76 3.75 10.09 15.87
CA ARG A 76 3.05 9.38 16.97
C ARG A 76 1.56 9.20 16.72
N LYS A 77 0.96 10.00 15.84
CA LYS A 77 -0.48 9.94 15.54
C LYS A 77 -0.78 8.78 14.59
N ASN A 78 -1.98 8.23 14.70
CA ASN A 78 -2.46 7.19 13.80
C ASN A 78 -2.71 7.77 12.40
N LEU A 79 -2.26 7.06 11.38
CA LEU A 79 -2.48 7.43 9.99
C LEU A 79 -3.68 6.63 9.47
N SER A 80 -4.72 7.32 9.02
CA SER A 80 -5.87 6.65 8.41
C SER A 80 -5.57 6.18 6.99
N ARG A 81 -6.25 5.11 6.58
CA ARG A 81 -6.26 4.62 5.20
C ARG A 81 -6.59 5.76 4.23
N GLY A 82 -5.82 5.84 3.14
CA GLY A 82 -5.90 6.84 2.08
C GLY A 82 -5.08 8.10 2.30
N HIS A 83 -4.54 8.34 3.50
CA HIS A 83 -3.67 9.49 3.71
C HIS A 83 -2.41 9.43 2.85
N ILE A 84 -1.97 10.59 2.35
CA ILE A 84 -0.73 10.71 1.59
C ILE A 84 0.40 11.17 2.52
N VAL A 85 1.48 10.39 2.55
CA VAL A 85 2.66 10.63 3.38
C VAL A 85 3.93 10.61 2.54
N GLU A 86 4.94 11.38 2.95
CA GLU A 86 6.28 11.28 2.38
C GLU A 86 7.06 10.19 3.12
N VAL A 87 7.55 9.18 2.39
CA VAL A 87 8.23 8.02 2.95
C VAL A 87 9.65 7.87 2.40
N GLU A 88 10.59 7.50 3.28
CA GLU A 88 11.96 7.17 2.94
C GLU A 88 12.12 5.67 2.61
N LEU A 89 12.33 5.36 1.32
CA LEU A 89 12.50 4.01 0.77
C LEU A 89 13.96 3.60 0.53
N PHE A 90 14.91 4.21 1.23
CA PHE A 90 16.31 3.82 1.21
C PHE A 90 16.52 2.32 1.50
N GLY A 91 17.49 1.71 0.80
CA GLY A 91 17.85 0.29 0.94
C GLY A 91 17.15 -0.65 -0.04
N HIS A 92 16.97 -0.23 -1.28
CA HIS A 92 16.30 -0.95 -2.35
C HIS A 92 17.18 -1.97 -3.11
N PHE A 93 16.54 -2.99 -3.69
CA PHE A 93 17.15 -3.86 -4.70
C PHE A 93 16.58 -3.59 -6.10
N ASN A 94 17.49 -3.42 -7.07
CA ASN A 94 17.16 -3.39 -8.50
C ASN A 94 16.00 -2.43 -8.84
N ARG A 95 14.83 -2.98 -9.23
CA ARG A 95 13.68 -2.21 -9.73
C ARG A 95 12.76 -1.66 -8.63
N GLU A 96 13.05 -1.94 -7.36
CA GLU A 96 12.30 -1.34 -6.25
C GLU A 96 12.38 0.19 -6.30
N LEU A 97 11.29 0.87 -5.94
CA LEU A 97 11.29 2.33 -5.75
C LEU A 97 12.19 2.75 -4.60
N THR A 98 12.75 3.96 -4.71
CA THR A 98 13.99 4.32 -4.02
C THR A 98 13.93 5.71 -3.43
N PHE A 99 14.52 5.86 -2.26
CA PHE A 99 14.59 7.12 -1.52
C PHE A 99 13.21 7.74 -1.24
N LEU A 100 13.13 9.06 -1.19
CA LEU A 100 11.89 9.81 -0.92
C LEU A 100 10.84 9.63 -2.02
N HIS A 101 9.66 9.20 -1.62
CA HIS A 101 8.46 9.18 -2.45
C HIS A 101 7.22 9.57 -1.62
N PRO A 102 6.23 10.24 -2.22
CA PRO A 102 4.88 10.24 -1.67
C PRO A 102 4.32 8.81 -1.71
N ALA A 103 3.48 8.46 -0.75
CA ALA A 103 2.84 7.15 -0.68
C ALA A 103 1.45 7.24 -0.04
N VAL A 104 0.53 6.41 -0.49
CA VAL A 104 -0.79 6.23 0.12
C VAL A 104 -0.67 5.23 1.27
N VAL A 105 -1.18 5.61 2.44
CA VAL A 105 -1.33 4.70 3.57
C VAL A 105 -2.48 3.74 3.29
N LEU A 106 -2.19 2.45 3.18
CA LEU A 106 -3.21 1.40 3.02
C LEU A 106 -3.67 0.85 4.36
N TYR A 107 -2.75 0.73 5.32
CA TYR A 107 -3.03 0.19 6.65
C TYR A 107 -2.04 0.73 7.69
N ASP A 108 -2.53 0.97 8.91
CA ASP A 108 -1.72 1.30 10.11
C ASP A 108 -2.05 0.28 11.20
N ASN A 109 -1.03 -0.46 11.65
CA ASN A 109 -1.22 -1.48 12.68
C ASN A 109 -1.26 -0.91 14.12
N ASN A 110 -1.13 0.41 14.27
CA ASN A 110 -1.04 1.16 15.53
C ASN A 110 0.12 0.72 16.45
N LYS A 111 1.08 -0.05 15.93
CA LYS A 111 2.27 -0.57 16.64
C LYS A 111 3.58 -0.13 15.96
N GLY A 112 3.54 0.94 15.16
CA GLY A 112 4.71 1.49 14.50
C GLY A 112 4.95 0.98 13.08
N GLN A 113 4.09 0.11 12.52
CA GLN A 113 4.22 -0.34 11.14
C GLN A 113 3.03 0.08 10.29
N LEU A 114 3.33 0.41 9.04
CA LEU A 114 2.38 0.83 8.03
C LEU A 114 2.51 -0.05 6.80
N LEU A 115 1.39 -0.28 6.12
CA LEU A 115 1.40 -0.73 4.72
C LEU A 115 1.18 0.49 3.84
N VAL A 116 2.08 0.72 2.89
CA VAL A 116 2.03 1.89 1.99
C VAL A 116 2.16 1.47 0.53
N ALA A 117 1.48 2.22 -0.34
CA ALA A 117 1.64 2.15 -1.80
C ALA A 117 2.35 3.44 -2.28
N PRO A 118 3.61 3.36 -2.75
CA PRO A 118 4.33 4.52 -3.25
C PRO A 118 3.66 5.15 -4.47
N ILE A 119 3.93 6.44 -4.68
CA ILE A 119 3.44 7.26 -5.78
C ILE A 119 4.64 7.78 -6.57
N SER A 120 4.51 7.79 -7.89
CA SER A 120 5.53 8.31 -8.81
C SER A 120 4.88 9.11 -9.94
N SER A 121 5.39 10.32 -10.19
CA SER A 121 4.94 11.15 -11.31
C SER A 121 5.25 10.53 -12.67
N GLY A 122 6.37 9.80 -12.79
CA GLY A 122 6.79 9.14 -14.03
C GLY A 122 5.97 7.89 -14.38
N LYS A 123 4.99 7.52 -13.55
CA LYS A 123 4.07 6.39 -13.75
C LYS A 123 2.67 6.84 -14.15
N HIS A 124 2.47 8.14 -14.32
CA HIS A 124 1.19 8.67 -14.74
C HIS A 124 0.93 8.37 -16.21
N GLY A 125 -0.26 7.85 -16.53
CA GLY A 125 -0.68 7.56 -17.89
C GLY A 125 0.13 6.45 -18.57
N ASP A 126 0.81 5.60 -17.80
CA ASP A 126 1.37 4.38 -18.37
C ASP A 126 0.30 3.28 -18.44
N ASN A 127 0.55 2.27 -19.29
CA ASN A 127 -0.43 1.21 -19.56
C ASN A 127 -0.28 0.02 -18.60
N ASP A 128 0.39 0.18 -17.46
CA ASP A 128 0.59 -0.90 -16.51
C ASP A 128 -0.67 -1.08 -15.65
N PRO A 129 -1.29 -2.28 -15.61
CA PRO A 129 -2.48 -2.51 -14.80
C PRO A 129 -2.24 -2.35 -13.29
N LEU A 130 -0.99 -2.42 -12.82
CA LEU A 130 -0.62 -2.22 -11.41
C LEU A 130 -0.43 -0.74 -11.06
N HIS A 131 -0.56 0.17 -12.01
CA HIS A 131 -0.50 1.60 -11.74
C HIS A 131 -1.89 2.24 -11.80
N ILE A 132 -2.20 3.03 -10.77
CA ILE A 132 -3.46 3.77 -10.69
C ILE A 132 -3.17 5.25 -10.82
N ASP A 133 -3.64 5.83 -11.92
CA ASP A 133 -3.60 7.28 -12.13
C ASP A 133 -4.37 8.04 -11.06
N VAL A 134 -3.71 9.07 -10.55
CA VAL A 134 -4.21 10.00 -9.56
C VAL A 134 -3.74 11.40 -9.90
N ASP A 135 -4.54 12.40 -9.54
CA ASP A 135 -4.27 13.77 -9.90
C ASP A 135 -4.52 14.74 -8.73
N SER A 136 -4.72 16.02 -9.07
CA SER A 136 -5.00 17.03 -8.07
C SER A 136 -6.26 16.77 -7.25
N ALA A 137 -7.31 16.16 -7.83
CA ALA A 137 -8.53 15.78 -7.12
C ALA A 137 -8.25 14.75 -6.01
N ASP A 138 -7.20 13.95 -6.17
CA ASP A 138 -6.77 12.91 -5.24
C ASP A 138 -5.77 13.38 -4.17
N GLY A 139 -5.55 14.69 -4.06
CA GLY A 139 -4.70 15.27 -3.02
C GLY A 139 -3.24 15.47 -3.41
N LEU A 140 -2.90 15.27 -4.69
CA LEU A 140 -1.55 15.51 -5.23
C LEU A 140 -1.45 16.88 -5.92
N LYS A 141 -0.23 17.30 -6.26
CA LYS A 141 0.00 18.56 -7.01
C LYS A 141 0.02 18.37 -8.51
N HIS A 142 0.41 17.18 -8.97
CA HIS A 142 0.57 16.83 -10.38
C HIS A 142 0.05 15.41 -10.62
N GLY A 143 -0.35 15.11 -11.86
CA GLY A 143 -0.71 13.75 -12.28
C GLY A 143 0.41 12.77 -11.94
N SER A 144 0.06 11.67 -11.28
CA SER A 144 0.98 10.64 -10.80
C SER A 144 0.33 9.26 -10.89
N GLY A 145 1.13 8.20 -10.82
CA GLY A 145 0.64 6.82 -10.66
C GLY A 145 0.93 6.30 -9.25
N ILE A 146 -0.06 5.68 -8.62
CA ILE A 146 0.13 4.83 -7.43
C ILE A 146 0.65 3.48 -7.92
N CYS A 147 1.82 3.06 -7.43
CA CYS A 147 2.53 1.86 -7.89
C CYS A 147 2.24 0.67 -6.97
N LEU A 148 1.31 -0.21 -7.36
CA LEU A 148 0.85 -1.32 -6.52
C LEU A 148 1.83 -2.49 -6.47
N GLU A 149 2.67 -2.66 -7.49
CA GLU A 149 3.80 -3.59 -7.50
C GLU A 149 4.87 -3.24 -6.45
N ALA A 150 4.89 -1.98 -6.00
CA ALA A 150 5.82 -1.47 -5.01
C ALA A 150 5.22 -1.34 -3.59
N ILE A 151 4.05 -1.95 -3.33
CA ILE A 151 3.46 -1.98 -1.99
C ILE A 151 4.46 -2.60 -1.01
N ARG A 152 4.64 -1.96 0.15
CA ARG A 152 5.54 -2.48 1.17
C ARG A 152 5.16 -2.08 2.59
N GLY A 153 5.55 -2.95 3.52
CA GLY A 153 5.55 -2.67 4.95
C GLY A 153 6.70 -1.74 5.30
N VAL A 154 6.41 -0.65 6.01
CA VAL A 154 7.41 0.32 6.49
C VAL A 154 7.22 0.62 7.98
N ASP A 155 8.31 0.93 8.66
CA ASP A 155 8.26 1.50 10.00
C ASP A 155 7.83 2.98 9.95
N LYS A 156 7.07 3.45 10.96
CA LYS A 156 6.64 4.86 11.07
C LYS A 156 7.83 5.83 11.10
N ASN A 157 9.01 5.40 11.53
CA ASN A 157 10.24 6.22 11.45
C ASN A 157 10.67 6.54 10.02
N ARG A 158 10.17 5.81 9.01
CA ARG A 158 10.40 6.13 7.59
C ARG A 158 9.51 7.27 7.09
N ILE A 159 8.45 7.62 7.82
CA ILE A 159 7.59 8.76 7.46
C ILE A 159 8.27 10.06 7.85
N LEU A 160 8.43 10.97 6.88
CA LEU A 160 8.99 12.30 7.12
C LEU A 160 7.91 13.29 7.52
N TYR A 161 6.85 13.36 6.71
CA TYR A 161 5.72 14.24 6.93
C TYR A 161 4.47 13.68 6.25
N GLN A 162 3.32 14.22 6.64
CA GLN A 162 2.04 13.96 5.98
C GLN A 162 1.72 15.14 5.10
N HIS A 163 1.37 14.88 3.84
CA HIS A 163 1.01 15.91 2.88
C HIS A 163 -0.29 16.61 3.30
N GLU A 164 -0.44 17.87 2.91
CA GLU A 164 -1.62 18.68 3.19
C GLU A 164 -2.14 19.33 1.91
N LYS A 165 -3.46 19.44 1.81
CA LYS A 165 -4.19 20.14 0.75
C LYS A 165 -5.31 20.94 1.39
N ASP A 166 -5.39 22.23 1.08
CA ASP A 166 -6.42 23.15 1.58
C ASP A 166 -6.54 23.16 3.12
N GLY A 167 -5.39 23.11 3.82
CA GLY A 167 -5.31 23.08 5.28
C GLY A 167 -5.77 21.76 5.94
N LYS A 168 -6.06 20.73 5.13
CA LYS A 168 -6.45 19.39 5.58
C LYS A 168 -5.39 18.38 5.18
N LYS A 169 -5.35 17.25 5.89
CA LYS A 169 -4.47 16.14 5.52
C LYS A 169 -4.84 15.60 4.15
N ALA A 170 -3.87 15.54 3.24
CA ALA A 170 -4.07 15.05 1.89
C ALA A 170 -4.48 13.58 1.94
N LYS A 171 -5.52 13.24 1.17
CA LYS A 171 -6.13 11.93 1.15
C LYS A 171 -6.64 11.65 -0.26
N VAL A 172 -6.38 10.44 -0.75
CA VAL A 172 -6.97 9.96 -2.01
C VAL A 172 -8.48 9.74 -1.84
N ARG A 173 -9.25 9.91 -2.91
CA ARG A 173 -10.70 9.78 -2.87
C ARG A 173 -11.12 8.30 -2.69
N PRO A 174 -12.33 8.03 -2.14
CA PRO A 174 -12.81 6.66 -1.92
C PRO A 174 -12.81 5.79 -3.19
N GLU A 175 -13.19 6.34 -4.34
CA GLU A 175 -13.20 5.61 -5.62
C GLU A 175 -11.81 5.10 -6.05
N VAL A 176 -10.76 5.85 -5.72
CA VAL A 176 -9.36 5.43 -5.96
C VAL A 176 -8.99 4.31 -4.99
N LEU A 177 -9.44 4.40 -3.74
CA LEU A 177 -9.24 3.34 -2.74
C LEU A 177 -9.93 2.03 -3.13
N ASP A 178 -11.13 2.09 -3.68
CA ASP A 178 -11.85 0.91 -4.16
C ASP A 178 -11.14 0.30 -5.39
N LYS A 179 -10.61 1.15 -6.28
CA LYS A 179 -9.80 0.71 -7.42
C LYS A 179 -8.50 0.03 -6.96
N ILE A 180 -7.83 0.58 -5.94
CA ILE A 180 -6.65 -0.05 -5.32
C ILE A 180 -7.01 -1.46 -4.82
N ASP A 181 -8.09 -1.58 -4.04
CA ASP A 181 -8.49 -2.88 -3.49
C ASP A 181 -8.80 -3.89 -4.59
N LEU A 182 -9.48 -3.46 -5.66
CA LEU A 182 -9.81 -4.31 -6.80
C LEU A 182 -8.56 -4.84 -7.51
N VAL A 183 -7.60 -3.96 -7.82
CA VAL A 183 -6.35 -4.35 -8.50
C VAL A 183 -5.49 -5.24 -7.60
N ILE A 184 -5.44 -4.94 -6.29
CA ILE A 184 -4.75 -5.81 -5.32
C ILE A 184 -5.40 -7.20 -5.31
N MET A 185 -6.74 -7.28 -5.25
CA MET A 185 -7.45 -8.55 -5.29
C MET A 185 -7.14 -9.32 -6.57
N GLU A 186 -7.26 -8.68 -7.72
CA GLU A 186 -7.06 -9.29 -9.04
C GLU A 186 -5.67 -9.90 -9.21
N HIS A 187 -4.62 -9.17 -8.83
CA HIS A 187 -3.24 -9.56 -9.10
C HIS A 187 -2.54 -10.29 -7.96
N PHE A 188 -2.86 -9.98 -6.70
CA PHE A 188 -2.17 -10.54 -5.53
C PHE A 188 -3.02 -11.53 -4.73
N MET A 189 -4.34 -11.55 -4.92
CA MET A 189 -5.27 -12.46 -4.22
C MET A 189 -6.27 -13.11 -5.19
N PRO A 190 -5.81 -13.86 -6.21
CA PRO A 190 -6.66 -14.30 -7.32
C PRO A 190 -7.87 -15.13 -6.89
N ASN A 191 -7.73 -15.95 -5.84
CA ASN A 191 -8.85 -16.72 -5.29
C ASN A 191 -9.92 -15.81 -4.67
N MET A 192 -9.51 -14.75 -3.96
CA MET A 192 -10.44 -13.76 -3.40
C MET A 192 -11.14 -12.98 -4.50
N PHE A 193 -10.41 -12.60 -5.56
CA PHE A 193 -10.98 -11.93 -6.72
C PHE A 193 -12.02 -12.79 -7.44
N HIS A 194 -11.74 -14.09 -7.59
CA HIS A 194 -12.70 -15.04 -8.16
C HIS A 194 -13.98 -15.12 -7.34
N ILE A 195 -13.88 -15.34 -6.02
CA ILE A 195 -15.04 -15.37 -5.10
C ILE A 195 -15.82 -14.05 -5.15
N TYR A 196 -15.12 -12.91 -5.15
CA TYR A 196 -15.73 -11.59 -5.26
C TYR A 196 -16.50 -11.44 -6.57
N SER A 197 -15.92 -11.86 -7.70
CA SER A 197 -16.54 -11.77 -9.02
C SER A 197 -17.79 -12.64 -9.13
N GLU A 198 -17.76 -13.88 -8.62
CA GLU A 198 -18.93 -14.75 -8.57
C GLU A 198 -20.04 -14.16 -7.68
N THR A 199 -19.67 -13.64 -6.52
CA THR A 199 -20.63 -13.04 -5.56
C THR A 199 -21.27 -11.80 -6.16
N LYS A 200 -20.49 -10.96 -6.85
CA LYS A 200 -20.98 -9.78 -7.56
C LYS A 200 -21.93 -10.17 -8.70
N GLY A 201 -21.63 -11.23 -9.45
CA GLY A 201 -22.53 -11.77 -10.49
C GLY A 201 -23.87 -12.18 -9.91
N LYS A 202 -23.87 -13.01 -8.85
CA LYS A 202 -25.09 -13.45 -8.15
C LYS A 202 -25.90 -12.28 -7.59
N LEU A 203 -25.24 -11.25 -7.06
CA LEU A 203 -25.91 -10.05 -6.56
C LEU A 203 -26.65 -9.29 -7.67
N VAL A 204 -26.03 -9.15 -8.85
CA VAL A 204 -26.66 -8.48 -10.01
C VAL A 204 -27.87 -9.29 -10.50
N GLU A 205 -27.76 -10.61 -10.58
CA GLU A 205 -28.89 -11.49 -10.93
C GLU A 205 -30.06 -11.33 -9.95
N GLU A 206 -29.79 -11.34 -8.64
CA GLU A 206 -30.81 -11.15 -7.62
C GLU A 206 -31.42 -9.74 -7.64
N GLN A 207 -30.64 -8.71 -7.93
CA GLN A 207 -31.18 -7.35 -8.12
C GLN A 207 -32.14 -7.27 -9.31
N GLN A 208 -31.82 -7.95 -10.42
CA GLN A 208 -32.69 -8.01 -11.59
C GLN A 208 -33.99 -8.78 -11.30
N LYS A 209 -33.90 -9.93 -10.63
CA LYS A 209 -35.09 -10.69 -10.21
C LYS A 209 -35.97 -9.88 -9.26
N ASN A 210 -35.38 -9.22 -8.26
CA ASN A 210 -36.14 -8.37 -7.34
C ASN A 210 -36.85 -7.24 -8.07
N LYS A 211 -36.20 -6.61 -9.05
CA LYS A 211 -36.83 -5.56 -9.86
C LYS A 211 -38.03 -6.12 -10.64
N ALA A 212 -37.89 -7.28 -11.29
CA ALA A 212 -38.98 -7.92 -12.02
C ALA A 212 -40.15 -8.31 -11.10
N LEU A 213 -39.87 -8.86 -9.92
CA LEU A 213 -40.90 -9.21 -8.92
C LEU A 213 -41.61 -7.97 -8.37
N ILE A 214 -40.91 -6.84 -8.16
CA ILE A 214 -41.52 -5.58 -7.75
C ILE A 214 -42.49 -5.08 -8.84
N GLU A 215 -42.10 -5.17 -10.11
CA GLU A 215 -42.96 -4.80 -11.24
C GLU A 215 -44.21 -5.71 -11.32
N GLU A 216 -44.04 -7.03 -11.13
CA GLU A 216 -45.15 -7.99 -11.10
C GLU A 216 -46.11 -7.74 -9.93
N ILE A 217 -45.59 -7.46 -8.74
CA ILE A 217 -46.39 -7.10 -7.56
C ILE A 217 -47.21 -5.84 -7.82
N GLU A 218 -46.65 -4.81 -8.46
CA GLU A 218 -47.40 -3.60 -8.81
C GLU A 218 -48.51 -3.87 -9.82
N ILE A 219 -48.26 -4.71 -10.82
CA ILE A 219 -49.30 -5.13 -11.79
C ILE A 219 -50.43 -5.88 -11.07
N LEU A 220 -50.10 -6.85 -10.22
CA LEU A 220 -51.09 -7.65 -9.49
C LEU A 220 -51.91 -6.80 -8.51
N LYS A 221 -51.28 -5.83 -7.82
CA LYS A 221 -52.00 -4.87 -6.96
C LYS A 221 -53.02 -4.06 -7.76
N GLU A 222 -52.65 -3.60 -8.95
CA GLU A 222 -53.55 -2.81 -9.78
C GLU A 222 -54.72 -3.65 -10.32
N GLN A 223 -54.46 -4.90 -10.71
CA GLN A 223 -55.51 -5.87 -11.08
C GLN A 223 -56.45 -6.16 -9.90
N LEU A 224 -55.92 -6.35 -8.69
CA LEU A 224 -56.72 -6.55 -7.48
C LEU A 224 -57.61 -5.35 -7.16
N LYS A 225 -57.09 -4.12 -7.30
CA LYS A 225 -57.92 -2.91 -7.15
C LYS A 225 -59.06 -2.91 -8.17
N GLN A 226 -58.76 -3.16 -9.44
CA GLN A 226 -59.78 -3.18 -10.51
C GLN A 226 -60.86 -4.25 -10.24
N ASN A 227 -60.46 -5.45 -9.84
CA ASN A 227 -61.39 -6.52 -9.48
C ASN A 227 -62.24 -6.16 -8.26
N ALA A 228 -61.66 -5.51 -7.23
CA ALA A 228 -62.40 -5.04 -6.06
C ALA A 228 -63.43 -3.96 -6.43
N TYR A 229 -63.09 -3.04 -7.34
CA TYR A 229 -64.05 -2.05 -7.85
C TYR A 229 -65.22 -2.72 -8.60
N GLN A 230 -64.95 -3.73 -9.42
CA GLN A 230 -65.99 -4.48 -10.15
C GLN A 230 -66.91 -5.27 -9.21
N THR A 231 -66.38 -5.87 -8.14
CA THR A 231 -67.21 -6.58 -7.15
C THR A 231 -68.09 -5.63 -6.34
N THR A 232 -67.58 -4.45 -5.95
CA THR A 232 -68.41 -3.44 -5.26
C THR A 232 -69.50 -2.81 -6.11
N ALA A 233 -69.31 -2.75 -7.44
CA ALA A 233 -70.34 -2.29 -8.37
C ALA A 233 -71.45 -3.33 -8.54
N ALA A 234 -71.09 -4.62 -8.64
CA ALA A 234 -72.07 -5.71 -8.76
C ALA A 234 -72.97 -5.86 -7.51
N THR A 235 -72.45 -5.63 -6.30
CA THR A 235 -73.26 -5.68 -5.06
C THR A 235 -74.14 -4.45 -4.81
N LYS A 236 -74.10 -3.41 -5.65
CA LYS A 236 -74.98 -2.24 -5.56
C LYS A 236 -76.18 -2.30 -6.52
N GLU A 237 -76.20 -3.27 -7.43
CA GLU A 237 -77.27 -3.48 -8.41
C GLU A 237 -78.25 -4.62 -8.03
N GLU A 238 -78.04 -5.28 -6.87
CA GLU A 238 -79.01 -6.18 -6.21
C GLU A 238 -79.72 -5.46 -5.05
#